data_AF-A0A958MLL5-F1
#
_entry.id   AF-A0A958MLL5-F1
#
_cell.length_a   1.000
_cell.length_b   1.000
_cell.length_c   1.000
_cell.angle_alpha   90.00
_cell.angle_beta   90.00
_cell.angle_gamma   90.00
#
_symmetry.space_group_name_H-M   'P 1'
#
loop_
_entity.id
_entity.type
_entity.pdbx_description
1 polymer ?
#
loop_
_entity_poly.entity_id
_entity_poly.type
_entity_poly.pdbx_seq_one_letter_code
_entity_poly.pdbx_strand_id
1 'polypeptide(L)'
;INGLLSRVYLYNGQWQEAVNAANAVTTSVSSFGNFTGIWDDSSDDGVLFKLINRDADTDVSTGVPYMQTLTAGRFSEYVIDFGLFNLYTAQDVRTGAFIETSPFEGDLYNHVIIHETSSINMGSGVVDIKVIRAAEVQLNKAEALANIPGQDAAALAALDLVRNERYVVNPGGGETGQALKDAIQAERRLELAFQGHRFFDIKRQGDAITRTNAGQFADGTGTPPLFLTLPAGDCKFELAIPVTEINVNPASTQNPCY
;
A
#
# COMPACT_ATOMS: atom_id res chain seq x y z
N ILE A 1 -7.99 17.25 3.00
CA ILE A 1 -7.99 17.85 1.63
C ILE A 1 -6.60 17.79 1.01
N ASN A 2 -5.61 18.51 1.57
CA ASN A 2 -4.25 18.60 0.99
C ASN A 2 -3.54 17.25 0.79
N GLY A 3 -3.74 16.28 1.68
CA GLY A 3 -3.21 14.92 1.48
C GLY A 3 -3.72 14.26 0.19
N LEU A 4 -5.03 14.35 -0.09
CA LEU A 4 -5.62 13.84 -1.31
C LEU A 4 -5.19 14.64 -2.55
N LEU A 5 -5.14 15.98 -2.44
CA LEU A 5 -4.67 16.83 -3.54
C LEU A 5 -3.23 16.49 -3.94
N SER A 6 -2.34 16.20 -2.97
CA SER A 6 -0.97 15.77 -3.27
C SER A 6 -0.94 14.52 -4.16
N ARG A 7 -1.84 13.56 -3.93
CA ARG A 7 -1.99 12.33 -4.74
C ARG A 7 -2.51 12.66 -6.14
N VAL A 8 -3.56 13.47 -6.25
CA VAL A 8 -4.16 13.85 -7.54
C VAL A 8 -3.17 14.61 -8.41
N TYR A 9 -2.47 15.60 -7.85
CA TYR A 9 -1.45 16.36 -8.58
C TYR A 9 -0.27 15.49 -9.00
N LEU A 10 0.17 14.56 -8.13
CA LEU A 10 1.20 13.58 -8.48
C LEU A 10 0.77 12.73 -9.69
N TYR A 11 -0.47 12.23 -9.69
CA TYR A 11 -0.99 11.37 -10.76
C TYR A 11 -1.13 12.12 -12.09
N ASN A 12 -1.34 13.44 -12.04
CA ASN A 12 -1.45 14.31 -13.22
C ASN A 12 -0.09 14.88 -13.67
N GLY A 13 1.03 14.51 -13.05
CA GLY A 13 2.35 15.06 -13.37
C GLY A 13 2.54 16.54 -12.99
N GLN A 14 1.67 17.08 -12.14
CA GLN A 14 1.72 18.47 -11.66
C GLN A 14 2.65 18.58 -10.44
N TRP A 15 3.94 18.37 -10.67
CA TRP A 15 4.93 18.15 -9.59
C TRP A 15 4.98 19.28 -8.56
N GLN A 16 5.02 20.54 -8.99
CA GLN A 16 5.07 21.67 -8.06
C GLN A 16 3.80 21.79 -7.22
N GLU A 17 2.63 21.51 -7.81
CA GLU A 17 1.36 21.53 -7.07
C GLU A 17 1.26 20.37 -6.08
N ALA A 18 1.79 19.19 -6.43
CA ALA A 18 1.90 18.07 -5.50
C ALA A 18 2.75 18.43 -4.28
N VAL A 19 3.89 19.11 -4.50
CA VAL A 19 4.77 19.62 -3.43
C VAL A 19 4.06 20.67 -2.58
N ASN A 20 3.37 21.63 -3.21
CA ASN A 20 2.63 22.69 -2.52
C ASN A 20 1.54 22.09 -1.62
N ALA A 21 0.74 21.15 -2.16
CA ALA A 21 -0.28 20.44 -1.40
C ALA A 21 0.31 19.62 -0.25
N ALA A 22 1.41 18.90 -0.49
CA ALA A 22 2.07 18.14 0.56
C ALA A 22 2.63 19.02 1.69
N ASN A 23 3.24 20.16 1.36
CA ASN A 23 3.74 21.12 2.35
C ASN A 23 2.62 21.75 3.21
N ALA A 24 1.39 21.77 2.72
CA ALA A 24 0.23 22.25 3.45
C ALA A 24 -0.39 21.18 4.40
N VAL A 25 0.22 20.00 4.50
CA VAL A 25 -0.08 18.99 5.53
C VAL A 25 0.93 19.15 6.66
N THR A 26 0.46 19.50 7.86
CA THR A 26 1.32 19.76 9.02
C THR A 26 1.50 18.56 9.95
N THR A 27 0.69 17.51 9.77
CA THR A 27 0.82 16.26 10.54
C THR A 27 2.11 15.54 10.13
N SER A 28 2.91 15.16 11.13
CA SER A 28 4.13 14.38 10.94
C SER A 28 3.84 12.95 10.50
N VAL A 29 4.85 12.30 9.91
CA VAL A 29 4.84 10.84 9.74
C VAL A 29 4.74 10.19 11.11
N SER A 30 3.98 9.10 11.19
CA SER A 30 3.85 8.33 12.42
C SER A 30 5.21 7.88 12.93
N SER A 31 5.44 8.05 14.22
CA SER A 31 6.70 7.63 14.84
C SER A 31 6.89 6.11 14.80
N PHE A 32 8.14 5.67 14.82
CA PHE A 32 8.50 4.25 14.86
C PHE A 32 7.75 3.50 15.98
N GLY A 33 7.72 4.07 17.19
CA GLY A 33 7.10 3.44 18.36
C GLY A 33 5.58 3.34 18.31
N ASN A 34 4.92 4.24 17.59
CA ASN A 34 3.46 4.24 17.45
C ASN A 34 2.96 3.50 16.20
N PHE A 35 3.86 3.14 15.28
CA PHE A 35 3.49 2.64 13.95
C PHE A 35 2.60 1.39 14.00
N THR A 36 2.92 0.42 14.85
CA THR A 36 2.13 -0.80 15.00
C THR A 36 0.72 -0.50 15.52
N GLY A 37 0.61 0.46 16.43
CA GLY A 37 -0.66 0.87 17.03
C GLY A 37 -1.64 1.53 16.04
N ILE A 38 -1.16 1.94 14.86
CA ILE A 38 -2.05 2.39 13.78
C ILE A 38 -2.94 1.24 13.33
N TRP A 39 -2.39 0.03 13.21
CA TRP A 39 -3.08 -1.08 12.57
C TRP A 39 -4.05 -1.81 13.49
N ASP A 40 -3.90 -1.62 14.80
CA ASP A 40 -4.85 -2.07 15.82
C ASP A 40 -5.72 -0.93 16.40
N ASP A 41 -5.75 0.24 15.76
CA ASP A 41 -6.51 1.42 16.19
C ASP A 41 -6.17 1.98 17.59
N SER A 42 -5.10 1.52 18.25
CA SER A 42 -4.63 2.08 19.51
C SER A 42 -3.93 3.44 19.34
N SER A 43 -3.59 3.80 18.10
CA SER A 43 -2.94 5.05 17.73
C SER A 43 -3.46 5.63 16.42
N ASP A 44 -3.65 6.95 16.39
CA ASP A 44 -3.93 7.72 15.16
C ASP A 44 -2.70 8.53 14.70
N ASP A 45 -1.50 8.20 15.20
CA ASP A 45 -0.26 8.89 14.84
C ASP A 45 -0.05 8.87 13.31
N GLY A 46 0.17 10.05 12.72
CA GLY A 46 0.31 10.23 11.28
C GLY A 46 -0.93 9.91 10.43
N VAL A 47 -2.10 9.59 11.00
CA VAL A 47 -3.34 9.36 10.26
C VAL A 47 -4.01 10.69 9.92
N LEU A 48 -4.35 10.91 8.65
CA LEU A 48 -5.02 12.15 8.18
C LEU A 48 -6.51 11.96 7.96
N PHE A 49 -6.90 10.79 7.45
CA PHE A 49 -8.28 10.42 7.19
C PHE A 49 -8.45 8.91 7.30
N LYS A 50 -9.46 8.49 8.06
CA LYS A 50 -9.86 7.09 8.20
C LYS A 50 -11.38 6.94 8.13
N LEU A 51 -11.82 5.78 7.66
CA LEU A 51 -13.21 5.36 7.79
C LEU A 51 -13.30 4.57 9.09
N ILE A 52 -14.15 5.04 9.99
CA ILE A 52 -14.39 4.36 11.26
C ILE A 52 -15.23 3.12 10.96
N ASN A 53 -14.80 1.97 11.49
CA ASN A 53 -15.52 0.71 11.36
C ASN A 53 -15.77 0.13 12.76
N ARG A 54 -17.00 0.18 13.25
CA ARG A 54 -17.36 -0.32 14.59
C ARG A 54 -18.05 -1.66 14.50
N ASP A 55 -17.96 -2.48 15.54
CA ASP A 55 -18.74 -3.73 15.62
C ASP A 55 -20.26 -3.47 15.59
N ALA A 56 -20.70 -2.29 16.04
CA ALA A 56 -22.09 -1.88 15.97
C ALA A 56 -22.56 -1.62 14.53
N ASP A 57 -21.62 -1.39 13.60
CA ASP A 57 -21.86 -1.36 12.16
C ASP A 57 -21.90 -2.81 11.68
N THR A 58 -22.99 -3.50 12.00
CA THR A 58 -23.20 -4.93 11.73
C THR A 58 -22.83 -5.28 10.27
N ASP A 59 -22.03 -6.33 10.09
CA ASP A 59 -21.62 -6.97 8.81
C ASP A 59 -20.43 -6.39 8.03
N VAL A 60 -19.63 -5.48 8.60
CA VAL A 60 -18.42 -4.96 7.92
C VAL A 60 -17.13 -5.46 8.59
N SER A 61 -16.63 -6.62 8.15
CA SER A 61 -15.33 -7.17 8.57
C SER A 61 -14.28 -6.95 7.48
N THR A 62 -13.58 -5.81 7.54
CA THR A 62 -12.56 -5.40 6.57
C THR A 62 -11.34 -6.33 6.51
N GLY A 63 -11.09 -7.12 7.57
CA GLY A 63 -10.03 -8.13 7.61
C GLY A 63 -10.35 -9.45 6.90
N VAL A 64 -11.62 -9.87 6.87
CA VAL A 64 -12.05 -11.17 6.30
C VAL A 64 -11.66 -11.32 4.82
N PRO A 65 -11.71 -10.28 3.96
CA PRO A 65 -11.19 -10.39 2.61
C PRO A 65 -9.70 -10.71 2.49
N TYR A 66 -8.91 -10.58 3.55
CA TYR A 66 -7.47 -10.89 3.56
C TYR A 66 -7.16 -12.19 4.28
N MET A 67 -7.74 -12.38 5.46
CA MET A 67 -7.49 -13.54 6.32
C MET A 67 -8.65 -13.78 7.29
N GLN A 68 -8.78 -15.02 7.76
CA GLN A 68 -9.69 -15.42 8.84
C GLN A 68 -8.99 -16.29 9.89
N THR A 69 -9.27 -16.04 11.17
CA THR A 69 -8.77 -16.90 12.26
C THR A 69 -9.73 -18.06 12.49
N LEU A 70 -9.27 -19.27 12.18
CA LEU A 70 -10.01 -20.52 12.34
C LEU A 70 -9.36 -21.40 13.41
N THR A 71 -10.00 -22.50 13.79
CA THR A 71 -9.45 -23.46 14.76
C THR A 71 -8.11 -24.05 14.33
N ALA A 72 -7.90 -24.23 13.01
CA ALA A 72 -6.68 -24.79 12.44
C ALA A 72 -5.54 -23.76 12.26
N GLY A 73 -5.73 -22.52 12.69
CA GLY A 73 -4.81 -21.40 12.48
C GLY A 73 -5.41 -20.32 11.59
N ARG A 74 -4.55 -19.51 10.97
CA ARG A 74 -4.95 -18.42 10.09
C ARG A 74 -5.16 -18.91 8.68
N PHE A 75 -6.39 -18.85 8.18
CA PHE A 75 -6.68 -19.05 6.77
C PHE A 75 -6.44 -17.72 6.02
N SER A 76 -5.75 -17.74 4.89
CA SER A 76 -5.49 -16.56 4.06
C SER A 76 -6.19 -16.64 2.72
N GLU A 77 -7.02 -15.64 2.44
CA GLU A 77 -7.64 -15.36 1.14
C GLU A 77 -6.61 -14.77 0.18
N TYR A 78 -5.72 -13.93 0.72
CA TYR A 78 -4.54 -13.42 0.02
C TYR A 78 -3.30 -13.58 0.90
N VAL A 79 -2.22 -14.05 0.28
CA VAL A 79 -0.90 -14.14 0.91
C VAL A 79 0.04 -13.09 0.32
N ILE A 80 1.08 -12.75 1.07
CA ILE A 80 2.11 -11.83 0.61
C ILE A 80 2.95 -12.51 -0.47
N ASP A 81 3.13 -11.85 -1.62
CA ASP A 81 4.07 -12.29 -2.65
C ASP A 81 5.46 -12.50 -2.04
N PHE A 82 6.07 -13.67 -2.29
CA PHE A 82 7.36 -14.03 -1.69
C PHE A 82 8.47 -13.01 -2.01
N GLY A 83 8.43 -12.42 -3.21
CA GLY A 83 9.34 -11.34 -3.59
C GLY A 83 9.18 -10.10 -2.72
N LEU A 84 7.94 -9.66 -2.48
CA LEU A 84 7.64 -8.56 -1.56
C LEU A 84 7.99 -8.90 -0.10
N PHE A 85 7.69 -10.11 0.36
CA PHE A 85 8.02 -10.59 1.70
C PHE A 85 9.52 -10.44 1.99
N ASN A 86 10.39 -10.85 1.05
CA ASN A 86 11.85 -10.78 1.19
C ASN A 86 12.42 -9.35 1.22
N LEU A 87 11.62 -8.33 0.90
CA LEU A 87 12.05 -6.93 1.01
C LEU A 87 11.88 -6.38 2.44
N TYR A 88 11.02 -7.00 3.26
CA TYR A 88 10.87 -6.64 4.66
C TYR A 88 11.98 -7.28 5.49
N THR A 89 12.57 -6.52 6.40
CA THR A 89 13.69 -6.97 7.23
C THR A 89 13.34 -6.92 8.71
N ALA A 90 14.10 -7.61 9.55
CA ALA A 90 13.92 -7.56 11.00
C ALA A 90 14.12 -6.14 11.59
N GLN A 91 14.76 -5.22 10.87
CA GLN A 91 14.97 -3.83 11.29
C GLN A 91 13.86 -2.90 10.81
N ASP A 92 12.88 -3.40 10.05
CA ASP A 92 11.74 -2.65 9.55
C ASP A 92 10.52 -2.92 10.44
N VAL A 93 9.96 -1.88 11.05
CA VAL A 93 8.78 -1.97 11.92
C VAL A 93 7.54 -2.50 11.18
N ARG A 94 7.49 -2.35 9.85
CA ARG A 94 6.40 -2.85 9.01
C ARG A 94 6.32 -4.37 8.99
N THR A 95 7.44 -5.06 9.21
CA THR A 95 7.48 -6.53 9.21
C THR A 95 6.48 -7.09 10.22
N GLY A 96 6.51 -6.61 11.47
CA GLY A 96 5.59 -7.06 12.52
C GLY A 96 4.20 -6.43 12.48
N ALA A 97 4.00 -5.37 11.70
CA ALA A 97 2.72 -4.69 11.55
C ALA A 97 1.89 -5.22 10.37
N PHE A 98 2.53 -5.69 9.31
CA PHE A 98 1.87 -6.13 8.09
C PHE A 98 1.83 -7.64 7.94
N ILE A 99 2.76 -8.34 8.58
CA ILE A 99 3.05 -9.74 8.27
C ILE A 99 3.03 -10.59 9.54
N GLU A 100 2.34 -11.71 9.46
CA GLU A 100 2.56 -12.85 10.35
C GLU A 100 2.89 -14.09 9.52
N THR A 101 3.93 -14.82 9.91
CA THR A 101 4.21 -16.15 9.34
C THR A 101 3.77 -17.22 10.32
N SER A 102 2.74 -17.98 10.00
CA SER A 102 2.22 -19.06 10.85
C SER A 102 1.61 -20.21 10.03
N PRO A 103 1.41 -21.40 10.64
CA PRO A 103 0.88 -22.54 9.92
C PRO A 103 -0.64 -22.51 9.78
N PHE A 104 -1.13 -23.06 8.67
CA PHE A 104 -2.53 -23.43 8.47
C PHE A 104 -2.59 -24.82 7.84
N GLU A 105 -3.29 -25.75 8.49
CA GLU A 105 -3.41 -27.16 8.05
C GLU A 105 -2.07 -27.87 7.75
N GLY A 106 -0.97 -27.42 8.39
CA GLY A 106 0.36 -28.04 8.30
C GLY A 106 1.34 -27.31 7.39
N ASP A 107 0.88 -26.37 6.56
CA ASP A 107 1.74 -25.55 5.69
C ASP A 107 1.93 -24.15 6.28
N LEU A 108 3.10 -23.54 6.06
CA LEU A 108 3.40 -22.17 6.50
C LEU A 108 3.00 -21.14 5.44
N TYR A 109 2.43 -20.03 5.87
CA TYR A 109 2.02 -18.93 5.00
C TYR A 109 2.53 -17.59 5.55
N ASN A 110 2.74 -16.61 4.66
CA ASN A 110 2.98 -15.21 5.04
C ASN A 110 1.66 -14.45 4.94
N HIS A 111 0.96 -14.33 6.08
CA HIS A 111 -0.35 -13.71 6.21
C HIS A 111 -0.27 -12.18 6.17
N VAL A 112 -1.28 -11.53 5.59
CA VAL A 112 -1.49 -10.08 5.71
C VAL A 112 -2.33 -9.79 6.95
N ILE A 113 -1.80 -9.04 7.91
CA ILE A 113 -2.45 -8.80 9.22
C ILE A 113 -2.83 -7.34 9.48
N ILE A 114 -2.62 -6.44 8.52
CA ILE A 114 -2.89 -4.99 8.63
C ILE A 114 -4.36 -4.65 8.95
N HIS A 115 -5.28 -5.62 8.78
CA HIS A 115 -6.71 -5.50 9.04
C HIS A 115 -7.26 -6.52 10.03
N GLU A 116 -6.40 -7.14 10.83
CA GLU A 116 -6.77 -8.32 11.61
C GLU A 116 -7.57 -8.02 12.88
N THR A 117 -7.05 -7.16 13.76
CA THR A 117 -7.64 -6.93 15.08
C THR A 117 -7.54 -5.48 15.45
N SER A 118 -8.61 -4.96 16.04
CA SER A 118 -8.62 -3.67 16.70
C SER A 118 -8.50 -3.85 18.22
N SER A 119 -7.83 -2.90 18.86
CA SER A 119 -7.76 -2.75 20.31
C SER A 119 -8.97 -2.02 20.90
N ILE A 120 -9.74 -1.33 20.04
CA ILE A 120 -10.91 -0.54 20.45
C ILE A 120 -12.22 -1.12 19.93
N ASN A 121 -12.18 -1.94 18.88
CA ASN A 121 -13.33 -2.72 18.40
C ASN A 121 -13.14 -4.18 18.84
N MET A 122 -14.21 -4.84 19.27
CA MET A 122 -14.21 -6.16 19.89
C MET A 122 -14.41 -7.31 18.88
N GLY A 123 -14.56 -7.04 17.57
CA GLY A 123 -14.66 -8.02 16.50
C GLY A 123 -13.36 -8.28 15.73
N SER A 124 -13.06 -9.55 15.44
CA SER A 124 -11.97 -9.91 14.52
C SER A 124 -12.29 -9.39 13.11
N GLY A 125 -11.29 -8.82 12.45
CA GLY A 125 -11.42 -8.20 11.14
C GLY A 125 -12.15 -6.86 11.15
N VAL A 126 -12.42 -6.26 12.32
CA VAL A 126 -13.12 -4.97 12.44
C VAL A 126 -12.11 -3.89 12.84
N VAL A 127 -11.42 -3.33 11.84
CA VAL A 127 -10.48 -2.22 12.04
C VAL A 127 -10.88 -0.99 11.24
N ASP A 128 -10.52 0.20 11.73
CA ASP A 128 -10.68 1.42 10.93
C ASP A 128 -9.81 1.34 9.65
N ILE A 129 -10.34 1.83 8.53
CA ILE A 129 -9.62 1.87 7.25
C ILE A 129 -8.87 3.19 7.15
N LYS A 130 -7.53 3.13 7.11
CA LYS A 130 -6.67 4.32 6.99
C LYS A 130 -6.56 4.69 5.52
N VAL A 131 -7.34 5.70 5.11
CA VAL A 131 -7.46 6.09 3.70
C VAL A 131 -6.31 7.01 3.27
N ILE A 132 -5.85 7.89 4.17
CA ILE A 132 -4.74 8.82 3.92
C ILE A 132 -3.90 8.93 5.18
N ARG A 133 -2.58 8.77 5.02
CA ARG A 133 -1.59 8.93 6.09
C ARG A 133 -0.51 9.93 5.68
N ALA A 134 0.14 10.57 6.65
CA ALA A 134 1.21 11.53 6.41
C ALA A 134 2.42 10.91 5.68
N ALA A 135 2.68 9.61 5.87
CA ALA A 135 3.73 8.89 5.15
C ALA A 135 3.50 8.88 3.63
N GLU A 136 2.26 8.67 3.20
CA GLU A 136 1.89 8.77 1.78
C GLU A 136 2.13 10.18 1.23
N VAL A 137 1.79 11.21 2.00
CA VAL A 137 1.99 12.61 1.62
C VAL A 137 3.48 12.93 1.44
N GLN A 138 4.34 12.46 2.36
CA GLN A 138 5.79 12.64 2.23
C GLN A 138 6.35 11.87 1.02
N LEU A 139 5.84 10.67 0.73
CA LEU A 139 6.25 9.91 -0.45
C LEU A 139 5.74 10.55 -1.76
N ASN A 140 4.56 11.17 -1.74
CA ASN A 140 4.07 11.96 -2.89
C ASN A 140 4.97 13.17 -3.12
N LYS A 141 5.38 13.86 -2.05
CA LYS A 141 6.32 14.99 -2.09
C LYS A 141 7.70 14.56 -2.61
N ALA A 142 8.25 13.47 -2.08
CA ALA A 142 9.55 12.95 -2.49
C ALA A 142 9.56 12.63 -3.99
N GLU A 143 8.54 11.92 -4.48
CA GLU A 143 8.41 11.59 -5.90
C GLU A 143 8.26 12.82 -6.79
N ALA A 144 7.44 13.79 -6.38
CA ALA A 144 7.26 15.03 -7.12
C ALA A 144 8.56 15.83 -7.19
N LEU A 145 9.27 15.99 -6.07
CA LEU A 145 10.57 16.67 -6.03
C LEU A 145 11.61 15.98 -6.90
N ALA A 146 11.69 14.65 -6.89
CA ALA A 146 12.64 13.90 -7.74
C ALA A 146 12.38 14.08 -9.25
N ASN A 147 11.19 14.57 -9.64
CA ASN A 147 10.86 14.91 -11.02
C ASN A 147 11.05 16.41 -11.35
N ILE A 148 11.41 17.24 -10.37
CA ILE A 148 11.76 18.65 -10.58
C ILE A 148 13.29 18.77 -10.67
N PRO A 149 13.85 19.36 -11.76
CA PRO A 149 15.30 19.50 -11.91
C PRO A 149 15.96 20.20 -10.72
N GLY A 150 17.04 19.60 -10.20
CA GLY A 150 17.85 20.17 -9.12
C GLY A 150 17.29 19.98 -7.71
N GLN A 151 16.24 19.17 -7.53
CA GLN A 151 15.57 18.99 -6.23
C GLN A 151 15.89 17.65 -5.53
N ASP A 152 16.88 16.89 -6.00
CA ASP A 152 17.24 15.57 -5.44
C ASP A 152 17.49 15.61 -3.92
N ALA A 153 18.20 16.62 -3.42
CA ALA A 153 18.46 16.74 -1.98
C ALA A 153 17.17 16.93 -1.16
N ALA A 154 16.21 17.70 -1.68
CA ALA A 154 14.92 17.91 -1.04
C ALA A 154 14.02 16.66 -1.16
N ALA A 155 14.09 15.95 -2.28
CA ALA A 155 13.39 14.69 -2.50
C ALA A 155 13.88 13.60 -1.54
N LEU A 156 15.20 13.44 -1.42
CA LEU A 156 15.82 12.51 -0.47
C LEU A 156 15.43 12.85 0.98
N ALA A 157 15.47 14.13 1.35
CA ALA A 157 15.03 14.55 2.68
C ALA A 157 13.56 14.18 2.97
N ALA A 158 12.66 14.32 1.99
CA ALA A 158 11.27 13.92 2.14
C ALA A 158 11.08 12.38 2.23
N LEU A 159 11.89 11.61 1.49
CA LEU A 159 11.94 10.15 1.59
C LEU A 159 12.43 9.70 2.98
N ASP A 160 13.48 10.34 3.49
CA ASP A 160 14.08 9.99 4.77
C ASP A 160 13.18 10.32 5.97
N LEU A 161 12.25 11.27 5.86
CA LEU A 161 11.20 11.47 6.86
C LEU A 161 10.35 10.21 7.09
N VAL A 162 10.19 9.35 6.07
CA VAL A 162 9.51 8.07 6.22
C VAL A 162 10.47 7.01 6.71
N ARG A 163 11.64 6.85 6.07
CA ARG A 163 12.62 5.80 6.42
C ARG A 163 13.08 5.87 7.87
N ASN A 164 13.33 7.07 8.39
CA ASN A 164 13.76 7.27 9.77
C ASN A 164 12.73 6.79 10.81
N GLU A 165 11.45 6.66 10.41
CA GLU A 165 10.36 6.17 11.27
C GLU A 165 9.92 4.75 10.93
N ARG A 166 10.60 4.08 9.99
CA ARG A 166 10.32 2.67 9.63
C ARG A 166 11.45 1.74 9.98
N TYR A 167 12.67 2.23 9.92
CA TYR A 167 13.85 1.41 10.14
C TYR A 167 14.57 1.80 11.42
N VAL A 168 15.10 0.81 12.14
CA VAL A 168 16.01 1.03 13.29
C VAL A 168 17.23 1.86 12.87
N VAL A 169 17.71 1.62 11.65
CA VAL A 169 18.75 2.41 10.98
C VAL A 169 18.27 2.67 9.56
N ASN A 170 18.26 3.94 9.14
CA ASN A 170 17.88 4.30 7.77
C ASN A 170 18.75 3.53 6.75
N PRO A 171 18.15 2.77 5.81
CA PRO A 171 18.87 1.92 4.88
C PRO A 171 19.46 2.66 3.67
N GLY A 172 19.16 3.94 3.49
CA GLY A 172 19.57 4.75 2.35
C GLY A 172 20.50 5.91 2.71
N GLY A 173 20.67 6.81 1.74
CA GLY A 173 21.47 8.03 1.87
C GLY A 173 22.31 8.31 0.62
N GLY A 174 22.25 9.56 0.16
CA GLY A 174 23.06 10.05 -0.96
C GLY A 174 22.57 9.64 -2.35
N GLU A 175 21.40 9.00 -2.47
CA GLU A 175 20.79 8.69 -3.75
C GLU A 175 20.44 9.97 -4.52
N THR A 176 20.69 9.96 -5.82
CA THR A 176 20.36 11.06 -6.75
C THR A 176 19.87 10.49 -8.08
N GLY A 177 19.25 11.33 -8.92
CA GLY A 177 18.78 10.95 -10.24
C GLY A 177 17.88 9.71 -10.23
N GLN A 178 18.18 8.74 -11.08
CA GLN A 178 17.37 7.52 -11.20
C GLN A 178 17.42 6.67 -9.93
N ALA A 179 18.56 6.56 -9.26
CA ALA A 179 18.68 5.79 -8.03
C ALA A 179 17.75 6.31 -6.92
N LEU A 180 17.58 7.64 -6.85
CA LEU A 180 16.63 8.26 -5.92
C LEU A 180 15.18 7.94 -6.30
N LYS A 181 14.83 7.99 -7.58
CA LYS A 181 13.49 7.62 -8.05
C LYS A 181 13.16 6.17 -7.73
N ASP A 182 14.10 5.26 -7.97
CA ASP A 182 13.94 3.83 -7.67
C ASP A 182 13.80 3.60 -6.15
N ALA A 183 14.59 4.29 -5.34
CA ALA A 183 14.50 4.29 -3.88
C ALA A 183 13.14 4.76 -3.38
N ILE A 184 12.59 5.84 -3.96
CA ILE A 184 11.25 6.33 -3.64
C ILE A 184 10.19 5.29 -4.00
N GLN A 185 10.27 4.67 -5.18
CA GLN A 185 9.29 3.65 -5.59
C GLN A 185 9.36 2.38 -4.74
N ALA A 186 10.56 1.96 -4.34
CA ALA A 186 10.75 0.85 -3.42
C ALA A 186 10.10 1.14 -2.06
N GLU A 187 10.35 2.34 -1.50
CA GLU A 187 9.76 2.74 -0.23
C GLU A 187 8.23 2.87 -0.31
N ARG A 188 7.71 3.43 -1.40
CA ARG A 188 6.25 3.49 -1.65
C ARG A 188 5.62 2.11 -1.66
N ARG A 189 6.25 1.14 -2.32
CA ARG A 189 5.76 -0.25 -2.38
C ARG A 189 5.71 -0.88 -0.99
N LEU A 190 6.71 -0.63 -0.15
CA LEU A 190 6.76 -1.17 1.22
C LEU A 190 5.78 -0.45 2.16
N GLU A 191 5.73 0.88 2.13
CA GLU A 191 4.93 1.69 3.05
C GLU A 191 3.42 1.59 2.78
N LEU A 192 3.03 1.47 1.51
CA LEU A 192 1.65 1.48 1.05
C LEU A 192 1.14 0.10 0.63
N ALA A 193 1.87 -0.96 1.01
CA ALA A 193 1.41 -2.34 0.83
C ALA A 193 0.03 -2.53 1.47
N PHE A 194 -0.81 -3.30 0.78
CA PHE A 194 -2.17 -3.68 1.22
C PHE A 194 -3.15 -2.50 1.41
N GLN A 195 -2.78 -1.29 0.99
CA GLN A 195 -3.61 -0.07 1.09
C GLN A 195 -4.19 0.36 -0.26
N GLY A 196 -4.14 -0.51 -1.28
CA GLY A 196 -4.76 -0.25 -2.59
C GLY A 196 -3.97 0.65 -3.55
N HIS A 197 -2.69 0.92 -3.29
CA HIS A 197 -1.89 1.84 -4.11
C HIS A 197 -1.16 1.20 -5.30
N ARG A 198 -0.61 -0.02 -5.12
CA ARG A 198 0.39 -0.58 -6.05
C ARG A 198 -0.10 -0.70 -7.50
N PHE A 199 -1.36 -1.09 -7.69
CA PHE A 199 -1.95 -1.20 -9.03
C PHE A 199 -1.97 0.16 -9.76
N PHE A 200 -2.39 1.23 -9.07
CA PHE A 200 -2.44 2.57 -9.64
C PHE A 200 -1.06 3.17 -9.85
N ASP A 201 -0.10 2.88 -8.96
CA ASP A 201 1.29 3.30 -9.13
C ASP A 201 1.93 2.69 -10.38
N ILE A 202 1.75 1.38 -10.62
CA ILE A 202 2.22 0.72 -11.86
C ILE A 202 1.56 1.36 -13.09
N LYS A 203 0.23 1.50 -13.05
CA LYS A 203 -0.56 2.03 -14.17
C LYS A 203 -0.15 3.46 -14.57
N ARG A 204 -0.07 4.38 -13.60
CA ARG A 204 0.26 5.79 -13.88
C ARG A 204 1.69 6.00 -14.34
N GLN A 205 2.60 5.09 -13.98
CA GLN A 205 4.00 5.12 -14.43
C GLN A 205 4.16 4.55 -15.85
N GLY A 206 3.12 3.93 -16.39
CA GLY A 206 3.19 3.25 -17.69
C GLY A 206 4.02 1.97 -17.62
N ASP A 207 4.05 1.32 -16.46
CA ASP A 207 4.79 0.08 -16.24
C ASP A 207 3.93 -1.15 -16.51
N ALA A 208 4.60 -2.27 -16.80
CA ALA A 208 3.96 -3.58 -16.85
C ALA A 208 3.79 -4.16 -15.44
N ILE A 209 2.72 -4.91 -15.21
CA ILE A 209 2.66 -5.80 -14.04
C ILE A 209 3.57 -6.99 -14.34
N THR A 210 4.50 -7.28 -13.44
CA THR A 210 5.36 -8.47 -13.49
C THR A 210 5.29 -9.18 -12.15
N ARG A 211 4.97 -10.47 -12.17
CA ARG A 211 4.92 -11.37 -11.01
C ARG A 211 5.99 -12.43 -11.13
N THR A 212 6.44 -12.95 -9.99
CA THR A 212 7.34 -14.10 -9.95
C THR A 212 6.56 -15.40 -10.12
N ASN A 213 7.28 -16.52 -10.29
CA ASN A 213 6.70 -17.87 -10.25
C ASN A 213 6.56 -18.42 -8.81
N ALA A 214 6.70 -17.59 -7.78
CA ALA A 214 6.51 -18.05 -6.40
C ALA A 214 5.04 -18.44 -6.16
N GLY A 215 4.85 -19.55 -5.44
CA GLY A 215 3.54 -19.96 -4.96
C GLY A 215 3.18 -19.31 -3.62
N GLN A 216 2.10 -19.81 -3.02
CA GLN A 216 1.46 -19.20 -1.86
C GLN A 216 2.12 -19.50 -0.51
N PHE A 217 3.00 -20.50 -0.43
CA PHE A 217 3.61 -20.89 0.84
C PHE A 217 4.70 -19.89 1.25
N ALA A 218 5.03 -19.88 2.55
CA ALA A 218 5.92 -18.89 3.14
C ALA A 218 7.34 -18.88 2.53
N ASP A 219 7.77 -20.00 1.96
CA ASP A 219 9.06 -20.17 1.28
C ASP A 219 9.00 -19.92 -0.25
N GLY A 220 7.85 -19.48 -0.76
CA GLY A 220 7.60 -19.25 -2.17
C GLY A 220 7.31 -20.51 -2.99
N THR A 221 7.15 -21.68 -2.35
CA THR A 221 6.67 -22.89 -3.02
C THR A 221 5.13 -22.90 -3.10
N GLY A 222 4.56 -23.92 -3.73
CA GLY A 222 3.11 -24.04 -3.95
C GLY A 222 2.72 -23.88 -5.41
N THR A 223 1.56 -23.25 -5.66
CA THR A 223 1.01 -23.06 -7.01
C THR A 223 1.31 -21.65 -7.53
N PRO A 224 2.09 -21.49 -8.62
CA PRO A 224 2.39 -20.19 -9.19
C PRO A 224 1.16 -19.49 -9.79
N PRO A 225 1.18 -18.15 -9.95
CA PRO A 225 0.13 -17.41 -10.64
C PRO A 225 0.01 -17.85 -12.11
N LEU A 226 -1.23 -18.01 -12.59
CA LEU A 226 -1.50 -18.36 -14.00
C LEU A 226 -1.04 -17.27 -14.98
N PHE A 227 -1.13 -16.00 -14.57
CA PHE A 227 -0.72 -14.85 -15.37
C PHE A 227 0.39 -14.09 -14.65
N LEU A 228 1.57 -14.11 -15.25
CA LEU A 228 2.77 -13.49 -14.71
C LEU A 228 2.94 -12.05 -15.15
N THR A 229 2.44 -11.70 -16.34
CA THR A 229 2.64 -10.39 -16.94
C THR A 229 1.33 -9.78 -17.40
N LEU A 230 1.21 -8.46 -17.21
CA LEU A 230 0.26 -7.61 -17.92
C LEU A 230 1.06 -6.48 -18.55
N PRO A 231 1.17 -6.42 -19.89
CA PRO A 231 1.97 -5.40 -20.57
C PRO A 231 1.54 -3.97 -20.19
N ALA A 232 2.50 -3.04 -20.18
CA ALA A 232 2.21 -1.63 -19.99
C ALA A 232 1.17 -1.14 -21.00
N GLY A 233 0.15 -0.42 -20.52
CA GLY A 233 -0.92 0.11 -21.35
C GLY A 233 -1.92 -0.92 -21.88
N ASP A 234 -1.89 -2.17 -21.40
CA ASP A 234 -2.93 -3.15 -21.72
C ASP A 234 -4.31 -2.67 -21.26
N CYS A 235 -5.33 -2.85 -22.11
CA CYS A 235 -6.71 -2.45 -21.82
C CYS A 235 -7.29 -3.03 -20.52
N LYS A 236 -6.76 -4.14 -19.99
CA LYS A 236 -7.21 -4.74 -18.73
C LYS A 236 -6.76 -3.96 -17.49
N PHE A 237 -6.00 -2.87 -17.65
CA PHE A 237 -5.85 -1.87 -16.59
C PHE A 237 -7.14 -1.05 -16.36
N GLU A 238 -8.12 -1.15 -17.25
CA GLU A 238 -9.46 -0.60 -17.13
C GLU A 238 -10.48 -1.73 -16.92
N LEU A 239 -11.26 -1.65 -15.85
CA LEU A 239 -12.38 -2.57 -15.64
C LEU A 239 -13.46 -2.33 -16.69
N ALA A 240 -14.18 -3.39 -17.07
CA ALA A 240 -15.38 -3.25 -17.88
C ALA A 240 -16.40 -2.33 -17.18
N ILE A 241 -17.04 -1.46 -17.96
CA ILE A 241 -18.25 -0.76 -17.52
C ILE A 241 -19.31 -1.82 -17.23
N PRO A 242 -20.00 -1.78 -16.08
CA PRO A 242 -21.03 -2.76 -15.74
C PRO A 242 -22.06 -2.92 -16.86
N VAL A 243 -22.38 -4.16 -17.22
CA VAL A 243 -23.34 -4.45 -18.30
C VAL A 243 -24.71 -3.82 -18.03
N THR A 244 -25.11 -3.73 -16.75
CA THR A 244 -26.33 -3.03 -16.35
C THR A 244 -26.34 -1.56 -16.73
N GLU A 245 -25.18 -0.87 -16.66
CA GLU A 245 -25.03 0.52 -17.09
C GLU A 245 -25.12 0.64 -18.62
N ILE A 246 -24.42 -0.23 -19.35
CA ILE A 246 -24.47 -0.26 -20.83
C ILE A 246 -25.90 -0.50 -21.34
N ASN A 247 -26.64 -1.39 -20.67
CA ASN A 247 -28.01 -1.72 -21.07
C ASN A 247 -29.00 -0.56 -20.89
N VAL A 248 -28.83 0.28 -19.86
CA VAL A 248 -29.73 1.41 -19.60
C VAL A 248 -29.31 2.69 -20.30
N ASN A 249 -28.03 2.80 -20.69
CA ASN A 249 -27.48 3.91 -21.43
C ASN A 249 -26.82 3.44 -22.74
N PRO A 250 -27.61 3.23 -23.82
CA PRO A 250 -27.10 2.74 -25.09
C PRO A 250 -26.11 3.68 -25.81
N ALA A 251 -25.97 4.92 -25.35
CA ALA A 251 -24.97 5.86 -25.87
C ALA A 251 -23.57 5.63 -25.29
N SER A 252 -23.46 4.88 -24.18
CA SER A 252 -22.18 4.52 -23.59
C SER A 252 -21.43 3.51 -24.46
N THR A 253 -20.15 3.75 -24.65
CA THR A 253 -19.24 2.79 -25.29
C THR A 253 -18.48 2.03 -24.21
N GLN A 254 -18.36 0.72 -24.36
CA GLN A 254 -17.59 -0.13 -23.45
C GLN A 254 -16.10 0.23 -23.51
N ASN A 255 -15.38 0.02 -22.41
CA ASN A 255 -13.93 0.09 -22.39
C ASN A 255 -13.33 -0.93 -23.37
N PRO A 256 -12.16 -0.66 -23.97
CA PRO A 256 -11.51 -1.62 -24.87
C PRO A 256 -11.38 -3.00 -24.20
N CYS A 257 -11.49 -4.07 -25.01
CA CYS A 257 -11.37 -5.48 -24.62
C CYS A 257 -12.61 -6.16 -23.99
N TYR A 258 -13.75 -5.49 -23.91
CA TYR A 258 -15.01 -6.04 -23.40
C TYR A 258 -16.20 -5.79 -24.33
#